data_AF-A0A7Y8RL44-F1
#
_entry.id   AF-A0A7Y8RL44-F1
#
_cell.length_a   1.000
_cell.length_b   1.000
_cell.length_c   1.000
_cell.angle_alpha   90.00
_cell.angle_beta   90.00
_cell.angle_gamma   90.00
#
_symmetry.space_group_name_H-M   'P 1'
#
loop_
_entity.id
_entity.type
_entity.pdbx_description
1 polymer ?
#
loop_
_entity_poly.entity_id
_entity_poly.type
_entity_poly.pdbx_seq_one_letter_code
_entity_poly.pdbx_strand_id
1 'polypeptide(L)'
;MPQVWTAEVGSTLRDSVEEWAKKARWRVIWAQEDLNYPIKAPLHFEGSFQEAIEQLFPLYDNAPRSFVVNGSEGSQSVLYVAERKKK
;
A
#
# COMPACT_ATOMS: atom_id res chain seq x y z
N MET A 1 7.11 17.05 12.85
CA MET A 1 6.49 17.18 11.52
C MET A 1 5.96 15.81 11.14
N PRO A 2 4.75 15.70 10.56
CA PRO A 2 4.25 14.41 10.11
C PRO A 2 5.16 13.83 9.02
N GLN A 3 5.30 12.51 8.98
CA GLN A 3 5.99 11.84 7.89
C GLN A 3 5.12 11.93 6.65
N VAL A 4 5.75 12.25 5.52
CA VAL A 4 5.07 12.37 4.22
C VAL A 4 5.36 11.11 3.40
N TRP A 5 4.31 10.57 2.78
CA TRP A 5 4.33 9.39 1.92
C TRP A 5 3.83 9.78 0.53
N THR A 6 4.72 9.72 -0.46
CA THR A 6 4.40 10.10 -1.84
C THR A 6 4.54 8.92 -2.78
N ALA A 7 3.63 8.81 -3.75
CA ALA A 7 3.71 7.87 -4.85
C ALA A 7 3.72 8.66 -6.17
N GLU A 8 4.77 8.49 -6.95
CA GLU A 8 4.98 9.24 -8.19
C GLU A 8 4.36 8.53 -9.40
N VAL A 9 3.96 9.32 -10.40
CA VAL A 9 3.47 8.75 -11.66
C VAL A 9 4.63 8.07 -12.37
N GLY A 10 4.41 6.82 -12.80
CA GLY A 10 5.44 5.99 -13.42
C GLY A 10 5.98 4.89 -12.52
N SER A 11 5.74 4.96 -11.20
CA SER A 11 5.89 3.81 -10.30
C SER A 11 4.63 2.95 -10.27
N THR A 12 4.72 1.81 -9.60
CA THR A 12 3.56 0.98 -9.31
C THR A 12 3.12 1.09 -7.85
N LEU A 13 1.90 0.62 -7.59
CA LEU A 13 1.34 0.56 -6.24
C LEU A 13 2.24 -0.27 -5.32
N ARG A 14 2.69 -1.44 -5.79
CA ARG A 14 3.59 -2.31 -5.05
C ARG A 14 4.92 -1.64 -4.74
N ASP A 15 5.56 -1.03 -5.73
CA ASP A 15 6.87 -0.38 -5.55
C ASP A 15 6.78 0.73 -4.50
N SER A 16 5.75 1.58 -4.61
CA SER A 16 5.52 2.69 -3.68
C SER A 16 5.29 2.18 -2.26
N VAL A 17 4.45 1.15 -2.08
CA VAL A 17 4.18 0.55 -0.78
C VAL A 17 5.42 -0.13 -0.19
N GLU A 18 6.21 -0.83 -1.00
CA GLU A 18 7.46 -1.47 -0.57
C GLU A 18 8.50 -0.43 -0.11
N GLU A 19 8.63 0.69 -0.82
CA GLU A 19 9.50 1.79 -0.40
C GLU A 19 9.06 2.44 0.91
N TRP A 20 7.76 2.70 1.04
CA TRP A 20 7.20 3.27 2.26
C TRP A 20 7.39 2.33 3.45
N ALA A 21 7.16 1.03 3.25
CA ALA A 21 7.37 0.02 4.27
C ALA A 21 8.84 -0.06 4.70
N LYS A 22 9.80 -0.04 3.76
CA LYS A 22 11.24 0.00 4.08
C LYS A 22 11.59 1.18 4.97
N LYS A 23 11.08 2.38 4.65
CA LYS A 23 11.28 3.59 5.46
C LYS A 23 10.66 3.45 6.86
N ALA A 24 9.48 2.85 6.95
CA ALA A 24 8.78 2.59 8.20
C ALA A 24 9.33 1.39 9.01
N ARG A 25 10.26 0.60 8.44
CA ARG A 25 10.73 -0.70 8.95
C ARG A 25 9.64 -1.78 9.04
N TRP A 26 8.70 -1.74 8.10
CA TRP A 26 7.67 -2.74 7.91
C TRP A 26 8.07 -3.78 6.87
N ARG A 27 7.57 -5.00 7.04
CA ARG A 27 7.69 -6.05 6.03
C ARG A 27 6.41 -6.13 5.21
N VAL A 28 6.53 -6.06 3.89
CA VAL A 28 5.38 -6.25 2.98
C VAL A 28 5.33 -7.70 2.52
N ILE A 29 4.17 -8.32 2.64
CA ILE A 29 3.84 -9.60 2.02
C ILE A 29 2.77 -9.32 0.97
N TRP A 30 3.16 -9.44 -0.29
CA TRP A 30 2.28 -9.22 -1.43
C TRP A 30 1.91 -10.57 -2.03
N ALA A 31 0.65 -10.98 -1.88
CA ALA A 31 0.23 -12.35 -2.19
C ALA A 31 0.05 -12.64 -3.70
N GLN A 32 -0.23 -11.62 -4.51
CA GLN A 32 -0.45 -11.74 -5.95
C GLN A 32 0.58 -10.95 -6.74
N GLU A 33 1.56 -11.63 -7.33
CA GLU A 33 2.64 -10.97 -8.09
C GLU A 33 2.12 -10.22 -9.32
N ASP A 34 1.04 -10.69 -9.93
CA ASP A 34 0.40 -10.12 -11.11
C ASP A 34 -0.56 -8.96 -10.79
N LEU A 35 -0.91 -8.77 -9.52
CA LEU A 35 -1.79 -7.69 -9.07
C LEU A 35 -0.95 -6.48 -8.68
N ASN A 36 -0.57 -5.68 -9.68
CA ASN A 36 0.22 -4.47 -9.48
C ASN A 36 -0.28 -3.36 -10.40
N TYR A 37 -0.97 -2.36 -9.84
CA TYR A 37 -1.49 -1.25 -10.62
C TYR A 37 -0.46 -0.13 -10.77
N PRO A 38 -0.39 0.53 -11.94
CA PRO A 38 0.42 1.73 -12.09
C PRO A 38 -0.19 2.90 -11.33
N ILE A 39 0.65 3.74 -10.74
CA ILE A 39 0.24 5.02 -10.18
C ILE A 39 -0.10 5.96 -11.36
N LYS A 40 -1.39 6.24 -11.56
CA LYS A 40 -1.88 7.09 -12.68
C LYS A 40 -1.89 8.58 -12.36
N ALA A 41 -1.84 8.93 -11.07
CA ALA A 41 -1.82 10.30 -10.58
C ALA A 41 -0.91 10.36 -9.34
N PRO A 42 -0.19 11.46 -9.12
CA PRO A 42 0.66 11.60 -7.95
C PRO A 42 -0.22 11.54 -6.69
N LEU A 43 0.20 10.73 -5.72
CA LEU A 43 -0.49 10.59 -4.43
C LEU A 43 0.38 11.16 -3.32
N HIS A 44 -0.26 11.83 -2.36
CA HIS A 44 0.38 12.44 -1.20
C HIS A 44 -0.44 12.14 0.04
N PHE A 45 0.20 11.54 1.05
CA PHE A 45 -0.40 11.24 2.34
C PHE A 45 0.53 11.70 3.46
N GLU A 46 -0.06 12.07 4.59
CA GLU A 46 0.66 12.50 5.79
C GLU A 46 0.25 11.65 6.98
N GLY A 47 1.20 11.36 7.87
CA GLY A 47 0.96 10.59 9.09
C GLY A 47 1.84 9.34 9.18
N SER A 48 1.35 8.33 9.89
CA SER A 48 2.00 7.02 9.99
C SER A 48 1.90 6.22 8.69
N PHE A 49 2.75 5.21 8.56
CA PHE A 49 2.69 4.30 7.42
C PHE A 49 1.33 3.62 7.32
N GLN A 50 0.77 3.17 8.45
CA GLN A 50 -0.53 2.52 8.46
C GLN A 50 -1.64 3.45 7.98
N GLU A 51 -1.68 4.70 8.47
CA GLU A 51 -2.67 5.70 8.02
C GLU A 51 -2.56 6.00 6.52
N ALA A 52 -1.34 6.05 5.97
CA ALA A 52 -1.14 6.25 4.53
C ALA A 52 -1.66 5.07 3.71
N ILE A 53 -1.45 3.84 4.18
CA ILE A 53 -1.94 2.62 3.55
C ILE A 53 -3.47 2.53 3.61
N GLU A 54 -4.07 2.86 4.75
CA GLU A 54 -5.52 2.91 4.95
C GLU A 54 -6.21 3.95 4.04
N GLN A 55 -5.50 5.01 3.65
CA GLN A 55 -5.99 5.99 2.67
C GLN A 55 -5.71 5.58 1.22
N LEU A 56 -4.58 4.92 0.95
CA LEU A 56 -4.15 4.54 -0.39
C LEU A 56 -5.02 3.44 -1.01
N PHE A 57 -5.27 2.36 -0.30
CA PHE A 57 -5.93 1.18 -0.87
C PHE A 57 -7.41 1.38 -1.23
N PRO A 58 -8.22 2.14 -0.46
CA PRO A 58 -9.59 2.45 -0.85
C PRO A 58 -9.71 3.16 -2.21
N LEU A 59 -8.68 3.89 -2.66
CA LEU A 59 -8.66 4.48 -4.00
C LEU A 59 -8.77 3.43 -5.11
N TYR A 60 -8.39 2.17 -4.81
CA TYR A 60 -8.44 1.03 -5.71
C TYR A 60 -9.63 0.09 -5.45
N ASP A 61 -10.57 0.44 -4.55
CA ASP A 61 -11.74 -0.41 -4.29
C ASP A 61 -12.62 -0.58 -5.54
N ASN A 62 -12.68 0.44 -6.40
CA ASN A 62 -13.40 0.42 -7.68
C ASN A 62 -12.58 -0.17 -8.84
N ALA A 63 -11.32 -0.57 -8.61
CA ALA A 63 -10.54 -1.23 -9.64
C ALA A 63 -11.13 -2.61 -9.99
N PRO A 64 -10.86 -3.15 -11.20
CA PRO A 64 -11.35 -4.47 -11.60
C PRO A 64 -11.01 -5.58 -10.59
N ARG A 65 -9.83 -5.48 -9.97
CA ARG A 65 -9.37 -6.35 -8.88
C ARG A 65 -9.09 -5.45 -7.67
N SER A 66 -9.98 -5.48 -6.67
CA SER A 66 -9.81 -4.74 -5.42
C SER A 66 -8.81 -5.45 -4.51
N PHE A 67 -8.30 -4.75 -3.50
CA PHE A 67 -7.36 -5.29 -2.52
C PHE A 67 -8.02 -5.59 -1.17
N VAL A 68 -7.44 -6.54 -0.45
CA VAL A 68 -7.60 -6.72 0.99
C VAL A 68 -6.25 -6.45 1.62
N VAL A 69 -6.24 -5.54 2.59
CA VAL A 69 -5.02 -5.11 3.26
C VAL A 69 -5.17 -5.26 4.76
N ASN A 70 -4.16 -5.85 5.37
CA ASN A 70 -4.11 -6.06 6.80
C ASN A 70 -2.74 -5.66 7.34
N GLY A 71 -2.71 -4.62 8.17
CA GLY A 71 -1.52 -4.19 8.89
C GLY A 71 -1.54 -4.75 10.30
N SER A 72 -0.46 -5.40 10.71
CA SER A 72 -0.25 -5.85 12.09
C SER A 72 0.99 -5.18 12.66
N GLU A 73 0.78 -4.31 13.64
CA GLU A 73 1.84 -3.70 14.44
C GLU A 73 2.18 -4.62 15.63
N GLY A 74 3.48 -4.83 15.88
CA GLY A 74 3.96 -5.68 16.96
C GLY A 74 5.48 -5.84 16.92
N SER A 75 6.00 -6.92 17.51
CA SER A 75 7.45 -7.21 17.50
C SER A 75 8.04 -7.33 16.08
N GLN A 76 7.21 -7.63 15.09
CA GLN A 76 7.53 -7.52 13.66
C GLN A 76 6.35 -6.86 12.96
N SER A 77 6.49 -5.61 12.54
CA SER A 77 5.42 -4.92 11.80
C SER A 77 5.30 -5.49 10.39
N VAL A 78 4.13 -6.02 10.04
CA VAL A 78 3.88 -6.70 8.78
C VAL A 78 2.65 -6.10 8.11
N LEU A 79 2.78 -5.79 6.82
CA LEU A 79 1.68 -5.44 5.94
C LEU A 79 1.40 -6.60 5.00
N TYR A 80 0.20 -7.17 5.07
CA TYR A 80 -0.27 -8.18 4.14
C TYR A 80 -1.21 -7.56 3.12
N VAL A 81 -0.89 -7.72 1.83
CA VAL A 81 -1.69 -7.23 0.71
C VAL A 81 -2.08 -8.42 -0.16
N ALA A 82 -3.38 -8.59 -0.39
CA ALA A 82 -3.90 -9.64 -1.26
C ALA A 82 -5.08 -9.14 -2.11
N GLU A 83 -5.44 -9.92 -3.13
CA GLU A 83 -6.64 -9.69 -3.92
C GLU A 83 -7.91 -9.97 -3.11
N ARG A 84 -8.88 -9.06 -3.20
CA ARG A 84 -10.22 -9.27 -2.67
C ARG A 84 -10.98 -10.23 -3.57
N LYS A 85 -11.04 -11.51 -3.15
CA LYS A 85 -11.93 -12.49 -3.78
C LYS A 85 -13.39 -12.10 -3.53
N LYS A 86 -14.08 -11.61 -4.56
CA LYS A 86 -15.55 -11.51 -4.54
C LYS A 86 -16.10 -12.93 -4.65
N LYS A 87 -16.90 -13.35 -3.66
CA LYS A 87 -17.62 -14.62 -3.68
C LYS A 87 -18.74 -14.59 -4.71
#